data_AF-A0A356C0D1-F1
#
_entry.id   AF-A0A356C0D1-F1
#
_cell.length_a   1.000
_cell.length_b   1.000
_cell.length_c   1.000
_cell.angle_alpha   90.00
_cell.angle_beta   90.00
_cell.angle_gamma   90.00
#
_symmetry.space_group_name_H-M   'P 1'
#
loop_
_entity.id
_entity.type
_entity.pdbx_description
1 polymer ?
#
loop_
_entity_poly.entity_id
_entity_poly.type
_entity_poly.pdbx_seq_one_letter_code
_entity_poly.pdbx_strand_id
1 'polypeptide(L)'
;GQTVRVKTGCGQLYVTINADEEGICEVFTTIGKAGGCAGSFSEATARLISLSLRSGVEPRQVVKQLKGIRCPHPIWQEGRQILSCPDAIAHVLEEYLQQNGMSETAAVKPETSSALGSSLFTGSTCPECSGTMVEESGCATCLECGFSRCS
;
A
#
# COMPACT_ATOMS: atom_id res chain seq x y z
N GLY A 1 -13.81 14.37 -9.79
CA GLY A 1 -12.77 13.33 -9.75
C GLY A 1 -11.41 13.98 -9.64
N GLN A 2 -10.51 13.41 -8.85
CA GLN A 2 -9.12 13.85 -8.68
C GLN A 2 -8.19 12.82 -9.33
N THR A 3 -7.29 13.27 -10.20
CA THR A 3 -6.29 12.41 -10.82
C THR A 3 -4.90 12.74 -10.29
N VAL A 4 -4.20 11.71 -9.78
CA VAL A 4 -2.83 11.81 -9.28
C VAL A 4 -1.92 10.97 -10.17
N ARG A 5 -0.76 11.54 -10.51
CA ARG A 5 0.28 10.86 -11.28
C ARG A 5 1.33 10.31 -10.32
N VAL A 6 1.53 9.00 -10.34
CA VAL A 6 2.52 8.28 -9.54
C VAL A 6 3.49 7.58 -10.49
N LYS A 7 4.78 7.73 -10.26
CA LYS A 7 5.82 6.96 -10.94
C LYS A 7 5.89 5.59 -10.26
N THR A 8 5.86 4.53 -11.05
CA THR A 8 6.04 3.15 -10.58
C THR A 8 7.13 2.47 -11.41
N GLY A 9 7.57 1.27 -11.00
CA GLY A 9 8.49 0.47 -11.81
C GLY A 9 7.93 0.04 -13.17
N CYS A 10 6.60 0.03 -13.33
CA CYS A 10 5.93 -0.32 -14.58
C CYS A 10 5.70 0.89 -15.51
N GLY A 11 5.98 2.12 -15.06
CA GLY A 11 5.77 3.33 -15.84
C GLY A 11 5.09 4.46 -15.05
N GLN A 12 4.49 5.41 -15.76
CA GLN A 12 3.71 6.48 -15.15
C GLN A 12 2.28 5.98 -14.92
N LEU A 13 1.90 5.74 -13.68
CA LEU A 13 0.54 5.38 -13.29
C LEU A 13 -0.26 6.66 -13.04
N TYR A 14 -1.43 6.75 -13.64
CA TYR A 14 -2.42 7.80 -13.38
C TYR A 14 -3.56 7.14 -12.62
N VAL A 15 -3.82 7.59 -11.40
CA VAL A 15 -4.90 7.10 -10.55
C VAL A 15 -5.96 8.19 -10.43
N THR A 16 -7.18 7.90 -10.85
CA THR A 16 -8.31 8.83 -10.76
C THR A 16 -9.31 8.33 -9.74
N ILE A 17 -9.60 9.15 -8.74
CA ILE A 17 -10.60 8.87 -7.71
C ILE A 17 -11.84 9.71 -8.00
N ASN A 18 -12.99 9.06 -8.10
CA ASN A 18 -14.30 9.70 -8.16
C ASN A 18 -15.03 9.47 -6.84
N ALA A 19 -15.69 10.52 -6.37
CA ALA A 19 -16.51 10.52 -5.19
C ALA A 19 -17.81 11.28 -5.47
N ASP A 20 -18.88 10.89 -4.78
CA ASP A 20 -20.19 11.52 -4.77
C ASP A 20 -20.56 11.97 -3.35
N GLU A 21 -21.85 12.22 -3.09
CA GLU A 21 -22.36 12.65 -1.79
C GLU A 21 -22.21 11.58 -0.69
N GLU A 22 -22.12 10.29 -1.05
CA GLU A 22 -22.00 9.16 -0.12
C GLU A 22 -20.53 8.78 0.15
N GLY A 23 -19.61 9.20 -0.72
CA GLY A 23 -18.17 9.01 -0.56
C GLY A 23 -17.48 8.56 -1.83
N ILE A 24 -16.37 7.82 -1.70
CA ILE A 24 -15.62 7.34 -2.87
C ILE A 24 -16.40 6.24 -3.57
N CYS A 25 -16.76 6.46 -4.84
CA CYS A 25 -17.56 5.53 -5.62
C CYS A 25 -16.78 4.79 -6.71
N GLU A 26 -15.64 5.33 -7.16
CA GLU A 26 -14.88 4.72 -8.26
C GLU A 26 -13.40 5.09 -8.26
N VAL A 27 -12.57 4.14 -8.69
CA VAL A 27 -11.14 4.32 -8.93
C VAL A 27 -10.81 3.84 -10.34
N PHE A 28 -10.15 4.69 -11.12
CA PHE A 28 -9.61 4.33 -12.43
C PHE A 28 -8.09 4.39 -12.41
N THR A 29 -7.47 3.52 -13.20
CA THR A 29 -6.03 3.62 -13.43
C THR A 29 -5.66 3.48 -14.89
N THR A 30 -4.68 4.26 -15.32
CA THR A 30 -4.04 4.13 -16.63
C THR A 30 -2.53 4.16 -16.44
N ILE A 31 -1.79 3.26 -17.09
CA ILE A 31 -0.33 3.35 -17.14
C ILE A 31 0.10 3.94 -18.49
N GLY A 32 0.76 5.09 -18.45
CA GLY A 32 1.28 5.75 -19.64
C GLY A 32 2.39 4.95 -20.30
N LYS A 33 2.26 4.73 -21.62
CA LYS A 33 3.20 3.96 -22.48
C LYS A 33 3.37 2.48 -22.13
N ALA A 34 2.62 1.95 -21.16
CA ALA A 34 2.64 0.52 -20.85
C ALA A 34 1.42 -0.18 -21.45
N GLY A 35 1.61 -0.77 -22.63
CA GLY A 35 0.78 -1.89 -23.07
C GLY A 35 1.23 -3.19 -22.38
N GLY A 36 0.34 -4.18 -22.27
CA GLY A 36 0.67 -5.51 -21.74
C GLY A 36 0.20 -5.77 -20.30
N CYS A 37 0.81 -6.75 -19.62
CA CYS A 37 0.32 -7.29 -18.36
C CYS A 37 0.16 -6.24 -17.25
N ALA A 38 1.10 -5.29 -17.13
CA ALA A 38 1.03 -4.26 -16.09
C ALA A 38 -0.21 -3.36 -16.25
N GLY A 39 -0.53 -2.97 -17.49
CA GLY A 39 -1.74 -2.20 -17.79
C GLY A 39 -3.01 -2.99 -17.51
N SER A 40 -3.09 -4.24 -18.00
CA SER A 40 -4.27 -5.08 -17.82
C SER A 40 -4.55 -5.42 -16.36
N PHE A 41 -3.53 -5.74 -15.56
CA PHE A 41 -3.71 -6.02 -14.14
C PHE A 41 -4.03 -4.75 -13.34
N SER A 42 -3.46 -3.60 -13.69
CA SER A 42 -3.80 -2.34 -13.03
C SER A 42 -5.26 -1.95 -13.30
N GLU A 43 -5.71 -2.05 -14.55
CA GLU A 43 -7.11 -1.83 -14.91
C GLU A 43 -8.04 -2.81 -14.20
N ALA A 44 -7.73 -4.11 -14.20
CA ALA A 44 -8.52 -5.11 -13.49
C ALA A 44 -8.60 -4.80 -11.98
N THR A 45 -7.48 -4.40 -11.37
CA THR A 45 -7.41 -4.01 -9.95
C THR A 45 -8.31 -2.80 -9.69
N ALA A 46 -8.23 -1.75 -10.52
CA ALA A 46 -9.06 -0.55 -10.39
C ALA A 46 -10.57 -0.86 -10.51
N ARG A 47 -10.95 -1.75 -11.43
CA ARG A 47 -12.34 -2.21 -11.60
C ARG A 47 -12.84 -2.99 -10.38
N LEU A 48 -12.00 -3.85 -9.81
CA LEU A 48 -12.33 -4.60 -8.59
C LEU A 48 -12.46 -3.67 -7.39
N ILE A 49 -11.55 -2.71 -7.22
CA ILE A 49 -11.64 -1.69 -6.17
C ILE A 49 -12.96 -0.92 -6.30
N SER A 50 -13.29 -0.47 -7.51
CA SER A 50 -14.53 0.26 -7.78
C SER A 50 -15.77 -0.55 -7.45
N LEU A 51 -15.77 -1.84 -7.80
CA LEU A 51 -16.86 -2.76 -7.42
C LEU A 51 -16.96 -2.91 -5.90
N SER A 52 -15.83 -3.09 -5.20
CA SER A 52 -15.79 -3.22 -3.74
C SER A 52 -16.33 -1.97 -3.05
N LEU A 53 -15.93 -0.78 -3.49
CA LEU A 53 -16.40 0.50 -2.95
C LEU A 53 -17.92 0.64 -3.10
N ARG A 54 -18.46 0.38 -4.31
CA ARG A 54 -19.92 0.36 -4.54
C ARG A 54 -20.66 -0.74 -3.80
N SER A 55 -19.95 -1.77 -3.32
CA SER A 55 -20.51 -2.84 -2.50
C SER A 55 -20.47 -2.49 -1.00
N GLY A 56 -20.11 -1.27 -0.63
CA GLY A 56 -20.06 -0.80 0.75
C GLY A 56 -18.78 -1.17 1.51
N VAL A 57 -17.73 -1.63 0.81
CA VAL A 57 -16.43 -1.85 1.45
C VAL A 57 -15.82 -0.51 1.81
N GLU A 58 -15.46 -0.35 3.08
CA GLU A 58 -14.88 0.89 3.59
C GLU A 58 -13.51 1.16 2.91
N PRO A 59 -13.26 2.40 2.43
CA PRO A 59 -12.06 2.71 1.64
C PRO A 59 -10.73 2.37 2.33
N ARG A 60 -10.62 2.52 3.66
CA ARG A 60 -9.37 2.17 4.37
C ARG A 60 -9.14 0.66 4.41
N GLN A 61 -10.18 -0.18 4.39
CA GLN A 61 -10.00 -1.62 4.19
C GLN A 61 -9.33 -1.90 2.85
N VAL A 62 -9.75 -1.22 1.78
CA VAL A 62 -9.11 -1.35 0.46
C VAL A 62 -7.63 -0.91 0.54
N VAL A 63 -7.34 0.24 1.15
CA VAL A 63 -5.96 0.71 1.36
C VAL A 63 -5.14 -0.34 2.10
N LYS A 64 -5.67 -0.91 3.18
CA LYS A 64 -4.99 -1.94 3.99
C LYS A 64 -4.65 -3.19 3.19
N GLN A 65 -5.51 -3.61 2.25
CA GLN A 65 -5.25 -4.79 1.41
C GLN A 65 -4.20 -4.53 0.32
N LEU A 66 -4.10 -3.30 -0.18
CA LEU A 66 -3.23 -2.96 -1.32
C LEU A 66 -1.85 -2.46 -0.89
N LYS A 67 -1.76 -1.76 0.24
CA LYS A 67 -0.52 -1.19 0.77
C LYS A 67 0.46 -2.29 1.13
N GLY A 68 1.69 -2.18 0.66
CA GLY A 68 2.73 -3.19 0.88
C GLY A 68 2.81 -4.27 -0.22
N ILE A 69 1.85 -4.36 -1.15
CA ILE A 69 1.95 -5.32 -2.26
C ILE A 69 3.20 -4.98 -3.09
N ARG A 70 4.11 -5.94 -3.21
CA ARG A 70 5.41 -5.75 -3.84
C ARG A 70 5.48 -6.43 -5.20
N CYS A 71 6.01 -5.72 -6.19
CA CYS A 71 6.41 -6.32 -7.47
C CYS A 71 7.94 -6.33 -7.60
N PRO A 72 8.52 -7.00 -8.62
CA PRO A 72 9.98 -7.08 -8.80
C PRO A 72 10.69 -5.74 -9.07
N HIS A 73 9.94 -4.65 -9.26
CA HIS A 73 10.47 -3.35 -9.69
C HIS A 73 10.05 -2.22 -8.74
N PRO A 74 10.39 -2.26 -7.44
CA PRO A 74 10.12 -1.15 -6.53
C PRO A 74 10.97 0.06 -6.90
N ILE A 75 10.42 1.27 -6.72
CA ILE A 75 11.16 2.51 -7.00
C ILE A 75 11.00 3.54 -5.89
N TRP A 76 11.90 4.50 -5.82
CA TRP A 76 11.76 5.67 -4.98
C TRP A 76 11.17 6.84 -5.77
N GLN A 77 10.14 7.46 -5.21
CA GLN A 77 9.54 8.69 -5.72
C GLN A 77 9.33 9.65 -4.56
N GLU A 78 9.86 10.87 -4.68
CA GLU A 78 9.57 12.00 -3.76
C GLU A 78 9.79 11.64 -2.27
N GLY A 79 10.85 10.86 -1.97
CA GLY A 79 11.18 10.44 -0.61
C GLY A 79 10.33 9.29 -0.06
N ARG A 80 9.42 8.73 -0.86
CA ARG A 80 8.66 7.51 -0.54
C ARG A 80 9.07 6.37 -1.47
N GLN A 81 9.05 5.14 -0.96
CA GLN A 81 9.20 3.95 -1.77
C GLN A 81 7.83 3.49 -2.28
N ILE A 82 7.71 3.28 -3.59
CA ILE A 82 6.54 2.70 -4.25
C ILE A 82 6.88 1.26 -4.63
N LEU A 83 6.17 0.31 -4.06
CA LEU A 83 6.51 -1.12 -4.16
C LEU A 83 5.89 -1.81 -5.39
N SER A 84 4.75 -1.30 -5.87
CA SER A 84 4.03 -1.81 -7.04
C SER A 84 2.95 -0.84 -7.52
N CYS A 85 2.21 -1.19 -8.59
CA CYS A 85 1.05 -0.42 -9.03
C CYS A 85 -0.12 -0.47 -8.01
N PRO A 86 -0.52 -1.64 -7.45
CA PRO A 86 -1.48 -1.69 -6.35
C PRO A 86 -1.08 -0.83 -5.13
N ASP A 87 0.19 -0.89 -4.72
CA ASP A 87 0.71 -0.09 -3.60
C ASP A 87 0.65 1.42 -3.90
N ALA A 88 0.97 1.82 -5.14
CA ALA A 88 0.78 3.20 -5.59
C ALA A 88 -0.69 3.66 -5.50
N ILE A 89 -1.65 2.81 -5.87
CA ILE A 89 -3.08 3.12 -5.73
C ILE A 89 -3.44 3.30 -4.24
N ALA A 90 -2.92 2.44 -3.37
CA ALA A 90 -3.14 2.52 -1.93
C ALA A 90 -2.68 3.86 -1.35
N HIS A 91 -1.50 4.33 -1.76
CA HIS A 91 -0.97 5.63 -1.35
C HIS A 91 -1.84 6.79 -1.82
N VAL A 92 -2.31 6.77 -3.07
CA VAL A 92 -3.19 7.82 -3.59
C VAL A 92 -4.52 7.85 -2.86
N LEU A 93 -5.11 6.67 -2.59
CA LEU A 93 -6.36 6.56 -1.82
C LEU A 93 -6.18 7.04 -0.38
N GLU A 94 -5.08 6.65 0.28
CA GLU A 94 -4.76 7.06 1.65
C GLU A 94 -4.62 8.58 1.77
N GLU A 95 -3.89 9.21 0.85
CA GLU A 95 -3.74 10.66 0.80
C GLU A 95 -5.06 11.38 0.51
N TYR A 96 -5.87 10.83 -0.40
CA TYR A 96 -7.21 11.36 -0.69
C TYR A 96 -8.12 11.37 0.54
N LEU A 97 -8.10 10.27 1.32
CA LEU A 97 -8.89 10.16 2.54
C LEU A 97 -8.44 11.14 3.63
N GLN A 98 -7.12 11.37 3.74
CA GLN A 98 -6.56 12.34 4.68
C GLN A 98 -6.91 13.78 4.30
N GLN A 99 -6.87 14.12 3.01
CA GLN A 99 -7.14 15.47 2.51
C GLN A 99 -8.63 15.86 2.59
N ASN A 100 -9.53 14.91 2.29
CA ASN A 100 -10.97 15.19 2.24
C ASN A 100 -11.69 14.98 3.58
N GLY A 101 -10.95 14.91 4.69
CA GLY A 101 -11.56 14.90 6.02
C GLY A 101 -12.40 13.66 6.32
N MET A 102 -12.25 12.54 5.59
CA MET A 102 -12.82 11.23 5.97
C MET A 102 -12.03 10.63 7.14
N SER A 103 -11.69 11.46 8.11
CA SER A 103 -10.98 11.11 9.32
C SER A 103 -11.82 11.53 10.51
N GLU A 104 -12.53 10.56 11.10
CA GLU A 104 -12.59 10.45 12.55
C GLU A 104 -12.98 9.05 13.04
N THR A 105 -12.29 8.63 14.12
CA THR A 105 -12.54 7.50 15.03
C THR A 105 -12.24 6.06 14.59
N ALA A 106 -10.96 5.70 14.64
CA ALA A 106 -10.52 4.45 15.27
C ALA A 106 -9.10 4.63 15.83
N ALA A 107 -9.02 5.38 16.92
CA ALA A 107 -7.83 5.40 17.77
C ALA A 107 -7.65 4.02 18.41
N VAL A 108 -6.89 3.14 17.76
CA VAL A 108 -6.21 2.07 18.48
C VAL A 108 -5.00 2.72 19.14
N LYS A 109 -5.10 2.93 20.45
CA LYS A 109 -3.99 3.40 21.29
C LYS A 109 -2.80 2.47 21.09
N PRO A 110 -1.59 2.96 20.75
CA PRO A 110 -0.39 2.21 21.04
C PRO A 110 -0.13 2.35 22.54
N GLU A 111 -0.30 1.25 23.23
CA GLU A 111 0.08 1.10 24.62
C GLU A 111 1.58 1.32 24.83
N THR A 112 1.84 1.98 25.95
CA THR A 112 3.06 2.68 26.31
C THR A 112 4.03 1.75 27.01
N SER A 113 5.29 1.66 26.55
CA SER A 113 6.47 1.41 27.38
C SER A 113 7.70 1.85 26.57
N SER A 114 8.18 3.08 26.76
CA SER A 114 9.16 3.54 27.75
C SER A 114 10.58 2.97 27.59
N ALA A 115 11.47 3.91 27.23
CA ALA A 115 12.86 4.09 27.65
C ALA A 115 14.02 3.28 27.02
N LEU A 116 14.92 4.08 26.43
CA LEU A 116 16.40 4.03 26.45
C LEU A 116 17.15 2.76 26.00
N GLY A 117 18.09 2.94 25.07
CA GLY A 117 19.31 2.12 25.06
C GLY A 117 19.93 1.91 23.69
N SER A 118 21.10 2.50 23.48
CA SER A 118 22.00 2.25 22.36
C SER A 118 22.46 0.78 22.27
N SER A 119 22.81 0.37 21.04
CA SER A 119 23.67 -0.78 20.69
C SER A 119 23.09 -2.19 20.91
N LEU A 120 22.75 -2.86 19.81
CA LEU A 120 23.50 -3.98 19.21
C LEU A 120 22.57 -4.77 18.27
N PHE A 121 22.94 -4.82 17.01
CA PHE A 121 22.31 -5.63 15.98
C PHE A 121 22.50 -7.12 16.31
N THR A 122 21.41 -7.82 16.63
CA THR A 122 21.32 -9.29 16.59
C THR A 122 19.93 -9.73 16.11
N GLY A 123 19.78 -9.85 14.79
CA GLY A 123 19.18 -11.01 14.12
C GLY A 123 17.69 -11.39 14.24
N SER A 124 16.86 -10.80 15.10
CA SER A 124 15.52 -11.38 15.38
C SER A 124 14.30 -10.49 15.11
N THR A 125 14.47 -9.24 14.69
CA THR A 125 13.37 -8.29 14.43
C THR A 125 13.18 -8.01 12.95
N CYS A 126 11.92 -8.04 12.50
CA CYS A 126 11.52 -7.75 11.13
C CYS A 126 11.76 -6.27 10.81
N PRO A 127 12.44 -5.93 9.71
CA PRO A 127 12.69 -4.54 9.35
C PRO A 127 11.44 -3.78 8.90
N GLU A 128 10.35 -4.49 8.55
CA GLU A 128 9.14 -3.86 8.00
C GLU A 128 8.04 -3.63 9.04
N CYS A 129 7.89 -4.53 10.02
CA CYS A 129 6.86 -4.40 11.07
C CYS A 129 7.39 -4.51 12.50
N SER A 130 8.71 -4.65 12.69
CA SER A 130 9.35 -4.96 13.99
C SER A 130 8.89 -6.26 14.65
N GLY A 131 8.10 -7.07 13.95
CA GLY A 131 7.65 -8.39 14.37
C GLY A 131 8.79 -9.38 14.51
N THR A 132 8.52 -10.53 15.13
CA THR A 132 9.54 -11.56 15.35
C THR A 132 9.82 -12.31 14.04
N MET A 133 11.10 -12.50 13.75
CA MET A 133 11.56 -13.32 12.62
C MET A 133 11.80 -14.76 13.08
N VAL A 134 11.31 -15.74 12.33
CA VAL A 134 11.56 -17.17 12.52
C VAL A 134 12.42 -17.70 11.37
N GLU A 135 13.34 -18.61 11.65
CA GLU A 135 14.09 -19.28 10.59
C GLU A 135 13.29 -20.45 10.02
N GLU A 136 13.01 -20.39 8.73
CA GLU A 136 12.34 -21.46 7.98
C GLU A 136 13.11 -21.70 6.69
N SER A 137 13.51 -22.96 6.45
CA SER A 137 14.20 -23.37 5.22
C SER A 137 15.49 -22.57 4.89
N GLY A 138 16.21 -22.07 5.90
CA GLY A 138 17.43 -21.27 5.71
C GLY A 138 17.18 -19.78 5.41
N CYS A 139 15.93 -19.32 5.54
CA CYS A 139 15.55 -17.93 5.42
C CYS A 139 14.92 -17.44 6.73
N ALA A 140 15.21 -16.21 7.12
CA ALA A 140 14.55 -15.54 8.23
C ALA A 140 13.25 -14.91 7.73
N THR A 141 12.10 -15.37 8.23
CA THR A 141 10.75 -15.01 7.77
C THR A 141 9.92 -14.42 8.90
N CYS A 142 9.20 -13.34 8.64
CA CYS A 142 8.27 -12.73 9.59
C CYS A 142 6.86 -13.28 9.38
N LEU A 143 6.28 -13.87 10.43
CA LEU A 143 4.91 -14.43 10.39
C LEU A 143 3.81 -13.35 10.43
N GLU A 144 4.15 -12.11 10.75
CA GLU A 144 3.18 -11.00 10.85
C GLU A 144 2.98 -10.26 9.53
N CYS A 145 4.04 -10.02 8.76
CA CYS A 145 3.98 -9.27 7.49
C CYS A 145 4.44 -10.05 6.24
N GLY A 146 5.01 -11.25 6.42
CA GLY A 146 5.49 -12.08 5.31
C GLY A 146 6.85 -11.68 4.73
N PHE A 147 7.57 -10.72 5.32
CA PHE A 147 8.95 -10.39 4.93
C PHE A 147 9.86 -11.61 5.11
N SER A 148 10.67 -11.94 4.10
CA SER A 148 11.66 -13.02 4.18
C SER A 148 13.03 -12.56 3.67
N ARG A 149 14.09 -13.00 4.35
CA ARG A 149 15.50 -12.77 4.00
C ARG A 149 16.27 -14.08 4.11
N CYS A 150 16.71 -14.60 2.96
CA CYS A 150 17.59 -15.77 2.88
C CYS A 150 19.06 -15.34 2.91
N SER A 151 19.94 -16.18 3.47
CA SER A 151 21.39 -15.98 3.40
C SER A 151 22.00 -16.66 2.18
#